data_AF-A0A8C9JGN7-F1
#
_entry.id   AF-A0A8C9JGN7-F1
#
_cell.length_a   1.000
_cell.length_b   1.000
_cell.length_c   1.000
_cell.angle_alpha   90.00
_cell.angle_beta   90.00
_cell.angle_gamma   90.00
#
_symmetry.space_group_name_H-M   'P 1'
#
loop_
_entity.id
_entity.type
_entity.pdbx_description
1 polymer ?
#
loop_
_entity_poly.entity_id
_entity_poly.type
_entity_poly.pdbx_seq_one_letter_code
_entity_poly.pdbx_strand_id
1 'polypeptide(L)'
;MLELSTPELEPPKAALSPPQAEVPEDEEDYTGVCHPECGDKGCDGPNADQCLNCVHFSLGSAKTSRKCVNTCPPGYFGDTAARRCRRCYKGCETCSGRSPTQCLSCRRGFYHHQEMNTCVTFCPAGFYADESQKNCLKCHPSCRKCVDEPEKCTVCKEGFSLGTEACDPWGLPNSCGLVQGTCGTGREECIHCAANFHFQDWKCVPACGEGFYPEEMPGLPHKVCRRCDESCLSCEGSSRNCSRCKTGFTLLGTTCITNHTCSNADEMFCEMVKSNRLCERKLFIQFCCRTCLLAG
;
A
#
# COMPACT_ATOMS: atom_id res chain seq x y z
N MET A 1 73.36 -10.23 35.82
CA MET A 1 74.21 -10.73 36.92
C MET A 1 73.99 -9.76 38.08
N LEU A 2 73.29 -10.06 39.16
CA LEU A 2 72.90 -11.30 39.81
C LEU A 2 71.50 -11.13 40.42
N GLU A 3 70.73 -12.21 40.38
CA GLU A 3 69.53 -12.42 41.18
C GLU A 3 69.88 -12.49 42.67
N LEU A 4 68.97 -12.07 43.55
CA LEU A 4 68.79 -12.75 44.84
C LEU A 4 67.36 -12.56 45.37
N SER A 5 66.87 -13.67 45.90
CA SER A 5 65.53 -14.14 46.24
C SER A 5 64.82 -13.43 47.41
N THR A 6 63.50 -13.59 47.43
CA THR A 6 62.44 -13.29 48.42
C THR A 6 62.69 -13.89 49.84
N PRO A 7 62.02 -13.44 50.93
CA PRO A 7 60.62 -13.85 51.25
C PRO A 7 59.73 -12.85 52.05
N GLU A 8 58.42 -13.04 51.93
CA GLU A 8 57.35 -12.51 52.80
C GLU A 8 57.46 -13.06 54.24
N LEU A 9 57.24 -12.22 55.26
CA LEU A 9 56.86 -12.63 56.63
C LEU A 9 56.02 -11.54 57.31
N GLU A 10 54.98 -12.01 58.01
CA GLU A 10 53.83 -11.31 58.61
C GLU A 10 54.15 -10.30 59.73
N PRO A 11 53.24 -9.35 60.05
CA PRO A 11 53.45 -8.35 61.10
C PRO A 11 53.08 -8.86 62.51
N PRO A 12 53.79 -8.44 63.59
CA PRO A 12 53.41 -8.80 64.95
C PRO A 12 52.32 -7.87 65.50
N LYS A 13 51.38 -8.50 66.21
CA LYS A 13 50.28 -7.88 66.95
C LYS A 13 50.75 -7.35 68.33
N ALA A 14 50.19 -6.20 68.68
CA ALA A 14 49.81 -5.72 70.02
C ALA A 14 50.87 -5.17 70.98
N ALA A 15 50.77 -3.86 71.24
CA ALA A 15 50.98 -3.25 72.54
C ALA A 15 49.77 -2.32 72.86
N LEU A 16 49.03 -2.67 73.91
CA LEU A 16 48.06 -1.87 74.70
C LEU A 16 48.72 -0.56 75.20
N SER A 17 48.11 0.58 75.51
CA SER A 17 46.81 1.29 75.35
C SER A 17 47.11 2.75 75.83
N PRO A 18 46.25 3.78 75.69
CA PRO A 18 45.22 4.00 76.72
C PRO A 18 43.93 4.65 76.13
N PRO A 19 42.90 4.91 76.96
CA PRO A 19 41.52 4.59 76.64
C PRO A 19 40.95 5.46 75.51
N GLN A 20 40.27 4.83 74.55
CA GLN A 20 39.35 5.56 73.68
C GLN A 20 38.25 6.10 74.60
N ALA A 21 38.27 7.42 74.81
CA ALA A 21 37.11 8.13 75.28
C ALA A 21 35.96 7.73 74.37
N GLU A 22 34.94 7.11 74.96
CA GLU A 22 33.63 6.96 74.35
C GLU A 22 33.15 8.39 74.06
N VAL A 23 33.33 8.82 72.80
CA VAL A 23 32.66 10.00 72.31
C VAL A 23 31.19 9.60 72.30
N PRO A 24 30.30 10.33 73.00
CA PRO A 24 28.88 10.10 72.83
C PRO A 24 28.60 10.27 71.34
N GLU A 25 27.90 9.32 70.73
CA GLU A 25 27.20 9.59 69.49
C GLU A 25 26.12 10.62 69.84
N ASP A 26 26.52 11.88 70.00
CA ASP A 26 25.62 13.01 70.00
C ASP A 26 25.01 12.97 68.60
N GLU A 27 23.74 12.56 68.52
CA GLU A 27 22.90 12.87 67.37
C GLU A 27 22.81 14.39 67.29
N GLU A 28 23.82 15.00 66.64
CA GLU A 28 23.82 16.40 66.28
C GLU A 28 22.73 16.58 65.22
N ASP A 29 21.50 16.65 65.69
CA ASP A 29 20.33 17.02 64.92
C ASP A 29 20.66 18.37 64.27
N TYR A 30 20.84 18.37 62.95
CA TYR A 30 21.34 19.52 62.21
C TYR A 30 20.39 20.70 62.42
N THR A 31 20.80 21.70 63.21
CA THR A 31 19.98 22.88 63.56
C THR A 31 20.07 24.02 62.53
N GLY A 32 20.72 23.79 61.39
CA GLY A 32 20.88 24.79 60.34
C GLY A 32 19.63 25.00 59.48
N VAL A 33 19.65 26.04 58.65
CA VAL A 33 18.55 26.29 57.70
C VAL A 33 18.54 25.20 56.63
N CYS A 34 17.39 24.55 56.48
CA CYS A 34 17.17 23.56 55.44
C CYS A 34 17.07 24.17 54.05
N HIS A 35 17.36 23.36 53.03
CA HIS A 35 17.08 23.75 51.65
C HIS A 35 15.58 24.09 51.50
N PRO A 36 15.19 25.13 50.72
CA PRO A 36 13.79 25.53 50.55
C PRO A 36 12.87 24.45 49.94
N GLU A 37 13.45 23.39 49.39
CA GLU A 37 12.73 22.24 48.84
C GLU A 37 12.42 21.15 49.86
N CYS A 38 13.03 21.23 51.05
CA CYS A 38 12.77 20.31 52.15
C CYS A 38 11.40 20.64 52.75
N GLY A 39 10.59 19.62 53.03
CA GLY A 39 9.27 19.78 53.62
C GLY A 39 9.31 19.84 55.15
N ASP A 40 8.14 19.63 55.75
CA ASP A 40 7.94 19.84 57.19
C ASP A 40 8.63 18.80 58.11
N LYS A 41 9.33 17.80 57.55
CA LYS A 41 10.02 16.78 58.36
C LYS A 41 11.47 17.15 58.68
N GLY A 42 11.96 18.30 58.21
CA GLY A 42 13.34 18.74 58.44
C GLY A 42 14.35 18.17 57.45
N CYS A 43 15.63 18.41 57.75
CA CYS A 43 16.76 18.05 56.90
C CYS A 43 17.98 17.68 57.77
N ASP A 44 18.83 16.81 57.23
CA ASP A 44 20.09 16.40 57.85
C ASP A 44 21.26 17.30 57.39
N GLY A 45 20.97 18.34 56.61
CA GLY A 45 21.96 19.27 56.08
C GLY A 45 21.38 20.33 55.13
N PRO A 46 22.21 21.30 54.69
CA PRO A 46 21.74 22.45 53.90
C PRO A 46 21.41 22.10 52.44
N ASN A 47 21.85 20.93 51.94
CA ASN A 47 21.70 20.58 50.53
C ASN A 47 20.34 19.91 50.24
N ALA A 48 19.84 20.07 49.02
CA ALA A 48 18.56 19.52 48.58
C ALA A 48 18.49 17.97 48.57
N ASP A 49 19.63 17.29 48.67
CA ASP A 49 19.74 15.83 48.78
C ASP A 49 19.77 15.30 50.23
N GLN A 50 19.82 16.22 51.21
CA GLN A 50 19.81 15.91 52.64
C GLN A 50 18.43 16.19 53.27
N CYS A 51 17.39 16.32 52.46
CA CYS A 51 16.02 16.51 52.96
C CYS A 51 15.38 15.18 53.36
N LEU A 52 14.73 15.12 54.53
CA LEU A 52 13.96 13.95 54.97
C LEU A 52 12.66 13.77 54.16
N ASN A 53 12.04 14.87 53.74
CA ASN A 53 10.94 14.90 52.77
C ASN A 53 11.06 16.09 51.81
N CYS A 54 10.40 16.00 50.65
CA CYS A 54 10.35 17.09 49.68
C CYS A 54 8.98 17.77 49.71
N VAL A 55 8.96 19.10 49.50
CA VAL A 55 7.73 19.87 49.29
C VAL A 55 7.05 19.44 47.97
N HIS A 56 7.83 19.47 46.87
CA HIS A 56 7.35 19.19 45.52
C HIS A 56 7.63 17.75 45.08
N PHE A 57 8.79 17.50 44.45
CA PHE A 57 9.13 16.19 43.91
C PHE A 57 10.49 15.70 44.40
N SER A 58 10.58 14.39 44.64
CA SER A 58 11.86 13.72 44.81
C SER A 58 12.43 13.28 43.44
N LEU A 59 13.72 13.46 43.22
CA LEU A 59 14.47 12.97 42.07
C LEU A 59 15.44 11.88 42.53
N GLY A 60 15.38 10.71 41.88
CA GLY A 60 16.18 9.54 42.26
C GLY A 60 15.44 8.55 43.17
N SER A 61 16.13 7.51 43.60
CA SER A 61 15.67 6.47 44.53
C SER A 61 16.69 6.29 45.64
N ALA A 62 16.41 5.58 46.73
CA ALA A 62 17.37 5.44 47.86
C ALA A 62 18.75 4.85 47.50
N LYS A 63 18.87 4.15 46.36
CA LYS A 63 20.15 3.63 45.81
C LYS A 63 20.97 4.68 45.03
N THR A 64 20.33 5.78 44.64
CA THR A 64 20.96 6.94 43.99
C THR A 64 20.83 8.11 44.97
N SER A 65 21.65 9.17 44.89
CA SER A 65 21.38 10.33 45.75
C SER A 65 19.95 10.86 45.47
N ARG A 66 19.10 10.96 46.51
CA ARG A 66 17.72 11.43 46.42
C ARG A 66 17.72 12.94 46.60
N LYS A 67 17.39 13.69 45.56
CA LYS A 67 17.39 15.16 45.60
C LYS A 67 15.97 15.72 45.49
N CYS A 68 15.60 16.68 46.33
CA CYS A 68 14.33 17.40 46.21
C CYS A 68 14.43 18.47 45.12
N VAL A 69 13.42 18.53 44.26
CA VAL A 69 13.35 19.46 43.14
C VAL A 69 11.93 20.01 42.96
N ASN A 70 11.84 21.29 42.62
CA ASN A 70 10.59 21.96 42.26
C ASN A 70 9.98 21.41 40.98
N THR A 71 10.83 21.21 39.96
CA THR A 71 10.42 20.76 38.63
C THR A 71 11.32 19.62 38.19
N CYS A 72 10.71 18.58 37.63
CA CYS A 72 11.47 17.44 37.15
C CYS A 72 12.35 17.82 35.95
N PRO A 73 13.61 17.38 35.92
CA PRO A 73 14.51 17.64 34.80
C PRO A 73 14.04 16.92 33.53
N PRO A 74 14.51 17.35 32.34
CA PRO A 74 14.17 16.70 31.07
C PRO A 74 14.48 15.20 31.10
N GLY A 75 13.57 14.40 30.55
CA GLY A 75 13.54 12.95 30.62
C GLY A 75 12.77 12.39 31.82
N TYR A 76 12.23 13.25 32.69
CA TYR A 76 11.39 12.87 33.82
C TYR A 76 10.10 13.69 33.82
N PHE A 77 9.01 13.09 34.31
CA PHE A 77 7.75 13.77 34.58
C PHE A 77 7.42 13.70 36.07
N GLY A 78 6.72 14.71 36.58
CA GLY A 78 6.28 14.75 37.97
C GLY A 78 5.06 13.85 38.17
N ASP A 79 5.25 12.72 38.85
CA ASP A 79 4.14 11.88 39.28
C ASP A 79 3.56 12.47 40.58
N THR A 80 2.38 13.08 40.48
CA THR A 80 1.70 13.74 41.60
C THR A 80 1.23 12.76 42.67
N ALA A 81 0.90 11.52 42.29
CA ALA A 81 0.46 10.49 43.24
C ALA A 81 1.62 10.01 44.12
N ALA A 82 2.82 9.92 43.54
CA ALA A 82 4.02 9.47 44.26
C ALA A 82 4.91 10.61 44.77
N ARG A 83 4.59 11.88 44.45
CA ARG A 83 5.45 13.07 44.66
C ARG A 83 6.92 12.81 44.28
N ARG A 84 7.11 12.20 43.12
CA ARG A 84 8.44 11.81 42.62
C ARG A 84 8.53 12.03 41.11
N CYS A 85 9.69 12.49 40.67
CA CYS A 85 10.06 12.50 39.27
C CYS A 85 10.28 11.07 38.76
N ARG A 86 9.41 10.63 37.85
CA ARG A 86 9.52 9.33 37.19
C ARG A 86 10.06 9.50 35.79
N ARG A 87 10.87 8.55 35.35
CA ARG A 87 11.50 8.60 34.03
C ARG A 87 10.46 8.41 32.93
N CYS A 88 10.57 9.22 31.88
CA CYS A 88 9.79 9.08 30.66
C CYS A 88 10.11 7.78 29.90
N TYR A 89 9.26 7.43 28.94
CA TYR A 89 9.53 6.34 28.01
C TYR A 89 10.83 6.59 27.20
N LYS A 90 11.46 5.51 26.72
CA LYS A 90 12.73 5.58 25.98
C LYS A 90 12.60 6.47 24.75
N GLY A 91 13.55 7.38 24.54
CA GLY A 91 13.57 8.31 23.41
C GLY A 91 12.79 9.61 23.63
N CYS A 92 11.99 9.69 24.70
CA CYS A 92 11.23 10.88 25.05
C CYS A 92 12.08 11.88 25.88
N GLU A 93 11.95 13.16 25.58
CA GLU A 93 12.60 14.28 26.27
C GLU A 93 11.65 14.93 27.29
N THR A 94 10.40 15.21 26.93
CA THR A 94 9.36 15.62 27.87
C THR A 94 8.13 14.75 27.69
N CYS A 95 7.54 14.30 28.80
CA CYS A 95 6.36 13.44 28.78
C CYS A 95 5.35 13.87 29.84
N SER A 96 4.07 13.56 29.62
CA SER A 96 3.02 13.70 30.63
C SER A 96 2.87 12.42 31.49
N GLY A 97 3.50 11.32 31.08
CA GLY A 97 3.51 10.09 31.86
C GLY A 97 4.45 9.01 31.30
N ARG A 98 4.31 7.78 31.80
CA ARG A 98 5.22 6.66 31.48
C ARG A 98 4.92 5.99 30.14
N SER A 99 3.71 6.17 29.62
CA SER A 99 3.30 5.52 28.37
C SER A 99 4.13 6.05 27.20
N PRO A 100 4.48 5.22 26.20
CA PRO A 100 5.08 5.71 24.96
C PRO A 100 4.23 6.77 24.26
N THR A 101 2.89 6.70 24.38
CA THR A 101 1.91 7.63 23.77
C THR A 101 1.72 8.94 24.53
N GLN A 102 2.39 9.10 25.67
CA GLN A 102 2.32 10.29 26.51
C GLN A 102 3.58 11.14 26.37
N CYS A 103 4.25 11.02 25.23
CA CYS A 103 5.43 11.81 24.93
C CYS A 103 5.02 13.15 24.29
N LEU A 104 5.60 14.24 24.79
CA LEU A 104 5.36 15.61 24.31
C LEU A 104 6.50 16.09 23.41
N SER A 105 7.73 15.63 23.66
CA SER A 105 8.89 15.94 22.81
C SER A 105 9.89 14.79 22.77
N CYS A 106 10.58 14.66 21.65
CA CYS A 106 11.54 13.59 21.41
C CYS A 106 12.98 14.06 21.58
N ARG A 107 13.83 13.19 22.11
CA ARG A 107 15.27 13.44 22.17
C ARG A 107 15.85 13.54 20.76
N ARG A 108 16.99 14.23 20.65
CA ARG A 108 17.80 14.28 19.42
C ARG A 108 18.05 12.87 18.87
N GLY A 109 17.82 12.70 17.56
CA GLY A 109 17.93 11.42 16.85
C GLY A 109 16.65 10.58 16.82
N PHE A 110 15.56 11.04 17.44
CA PHE A 110 14.22 10.46 17.31
C PHE A 110 13.29 11.44 16.60
N TYR A 111 12.29 10.90 15.91
CA TYR A 111 11.24 11.67 15.25
C TYR A 111 9.93 11.55 16.01
N HIS A 112 9.22 12.66 16.16
CA HIS A 112 7.92 12.67 16.82
C HIS A 112 6.82 12.26 15.86
N HIS A 113 6.10 11.19 16.20
CA HIS A 113 4.91 10.75 15.48
C HIS A 113 3.67 11.38 16.11
N GLN A 114 3.14 12.44 15.49
CA GLN A 114 2.04 13.24 16.04
C GLN A 114 0.76 12.42 16.30
N GLU A 115 0.38 11.49 15.42
CA GLU A 115 -0.87 10.72 15.62
C GLU A 115 -0.81 9.76 16.82
N MET A 116 0.34 9.13 17.05
CA MET A 116 0.51 8.21 18.17
C MET A 116 1.07 8.89 19.42
N ASN A 117 1.52 10.14 19.32
CA ASN A 117 2.30 10.87 20.34
C ASN A 117 3.47 10.02 20.88
N THR A 118 4.18 9.36 19.96
CA THR A 118 5.32 8.50 20.26
C THR A 118 6.59 9.01 19.58
N CYS A 119 7.75 8.71 20.17
CA CYS A 119 9.04 8.95 19.54
C CYS A 119 9.56 7.69 18.88
N VAL A 120 9.87 7.76 17.60
CA VAL A 120 10.35 6.63 16.80
C VAL A 120 11.70 6.97 16.16
N THR A 121 12.55 5.96 15.95
CA THR A 121 13.81 6.14 15.22
C THR A 121 13.60 6.14 13.71
N PHE A 122 12.58 5.42 13.24
CA PHE A 122 12.20 5.34 11.83
C PHE A 122 10.70 5.57 11.73
N CYS A 123 10.29 6.45 10.82
CA CYS A 123 8.88 6.69 10.57
C CYS A 123 8.23 5.46 9.90
N PRO A 124 6.99 5.11 10.29
CA PRO A 124 6.27 3.99 9.68
C PRO A 124 5.90 4.28 8.21
N ALA A 125 5.45 3.25 7.49
CA ALA A 125 5.00 3.43 6.10
C ALA A 125 3.86 4.46 6.01
N GLY A 126 3.89 5.28 4.95
CA GLY A 126 3.01 6.44 4.77
C GLY A 126 3.50 7.73 5.45
N PHE A 127 4.65 7.69 6.14
CA PHE A 127 5.28 8.85 6.74
C PHE A 127 6.76 8.94 6.33
N TYR A 128 7.28 10.17 6.28
CA TYR A 128 8.70 10.44 6.11
C TYR A 128 9.25 11.20 7.31
N ALA A 129 10.54 11.03 7.53
CA ALA A 129 11.29 11.72 8.57
C ALA A 129 11.71 13.09 8.04
N ASP A 130 11.11 14.15 8.59
CA ASP A 130 11.55 15.51 8.31
C ASP A 130 12.70 15.88 9.25
N GLU A 131 13.87 16.15 8.68
CA GLU A 131 15.08 16.55 9.41
C GLU A 131 14.95 17.93 10.05
N SER A 132 14.14 18.82 9.45
CA SER A 132 14.03 20.22 9.88
C SER A 132 13.20 20.35 11.17
N GLN A 133 12.05 19.67 11.24
CA GLN A 133 11.19 19.70 12.41
C GLN A 133 11.37 18.48 13.35
N LYS A 134 12.17 17.48 12.95
CA LYS A 134 12.32 16.20 13.66
C LYS A 134 10.97 15.52 13.94
N ASN A 135 10.08 15.59 12.95
CA ASN A 135 8.74 15.03 13.00
C ASN A 135 8.56 13.97 11.91
N CYS A 136 7.71 12.99 12.17
CA CYS A 136 7.19 12.12 11.14
C CYS A 136 6.00 12.81 10.47
N LEU A 137 6.17 13.27 9.24
CA LEU A 137 5.13 13.90 8.45
C LEU A 137 4.50 12.89 7.49
N LYS A 138 3.22 13.06 7.18
CA LYS A 138 2.51 12.18 6.25
C LYS A 138 2.99 12.41 4.82
N CYS A 139 3.16 11.32 4.09
CA CYS A 139 3.35 11.34 2.64
C CYS A 139 2.06 11.74 1.92
N HIS A 140 2.18 12.13 0.65
CA HIS A 140 1.02 12.29 -0.24
C HIS A 140 0.21 10.96 -0.28
N PRO A 141 -1.14 11.00 -0.30
CA PRO A 141 -1.98 9.80 -0.22
C PRO A 141 -1.75 8.76 -1.33
N SER A 142 -1.22 9.18 -2.48
CA SER A 142 -0.77 8.32 -3.59
C SER A 142 0.45 7.45 -3.22
N CYS A 143 1.18 7.86 -2.19
CA CYS A 143 2.49 7.35 -1.85
C CYS A 143 2.45 6.43 -0.63
N ARG A 144 3.13 5.28 -0.73
CA ARG A 144 3.34 4.35 0.38
C ARG A 144 4.64 4.64 1.15
N LYS A 145 5.69 5.11 0.46
CA LYS A 145 6.94 5.59 1.08
C LYS A 145 7.48 6.81 0.33
N CYS A 146 7.65 7.92 1.03
CA CYS A 146 8.24 9.15 0.50
C CYS A 146 9.54 9.51 1.25
N VAL A 147 10.35 10.37 0.64
CA VAL A 147 11.66 10.80 1.16
C VAL A 147 11.77 12.32 1.01
N ASP A 148 12.21 12.99 2.07
CA ASP A 148 12.41 14.45 2.21
C ASP A 148 11.16 15.33 2.02
N GLU A 149 10.29 15.00 1.07
CA GLU A 149 9.11 15.77 0.69
C GLU A 149 7.89 14.86 0.53
N PRO A 150 6.66 15.38 0.75
CA PRO A 150 5.45 14.57 0.64
C PRO A 150 5.20 14.05 -0.79
N GLU A 151 5.66 14.79 -1.80
CA GLU A 151 5.51 14.46 -3.23
C GLU A 151 6.57 13.47 -3.74
N LYS A 152 7.79 13.49 -3.16
CA LYS A 152 8.93 12.65 -3.55
C LYS A 152 8.73 11.21 -3.10
N CYS A 153 8.00 10.45 -3.91
CA CYS A 153 7.65 9.09 -3.59
C CYS A 153 8.68 8.09 -4.15
N THR A 154 9.00 7.08 -3.34
CA THR A 154 9.86 5.94 -3.75
C THR A 154 9.06 4.65 -3.93
N VAL A 155 7.93 4.52 -3.23
CA VAL A 155 7.04 3.36 -3.34
C VAL A 155 5.60 3.85 -3.36
N CYS A 156 4.88 3.55 -4.44
CA CYS A 156 3.47 3.92 -4.59
C CYS A 156 2.53 2.96 -3.86
N LYS A 157 1.33 3.46 -3.56
CA LYS A 157 0.21 2.62 -3.09
C LYS A 157 -0.35 1.80 -4.27
N GLU A 158 -1.05 0.72 -3.98
CA GLU A 158 -1.69 -0.10 -5.04
C GLU A 158 -2.63 0.77 -5.90
N GLY A 159 -2.53 0.64 -7.22
CA GLY A 159 -3.27 1.46 -8.19
C GLY A 159 -2.56 2.74 -8.64
N PHE A 160 -1.32 2.98 -8.21
CA PHE A 160 -0.49 4.12 -8.61
C PHE A 160 0.84 3.62 -9.21
N SER A 161 1.32 4.26 -10.27
CA SER A 161 2.62 3.98 -10.89
C SER A 161 3.66 5.02 -10.48
N LEU A 162 4.88 4.54 -10.22
CA LEU A 162 6.02 5.41 -9.93
C LEU A 162 6.45 6.13 -11.22
N GLY A 163 6.24 7.43 -11.28
CA GLY A 163 6.78 8.31 -12.30
C GLY A 163 8.24 8.66 -12.03
N THR A 164 8.67 9.87 -12.38
CA THR A 164 10.05 10.32 -12.17
C THR A 164 10.37 10.52 -10.70
N GLU A 165 9.47 11.12 -9.90
CA GLU A 165 9.57 11.21 -8.43
C GLU A 165 8.18 11.33 -7.75
N ALA A 166 7.08 11.12 -8.49
CA ALA A 166 5.71 11.24 -8.00
C ALA A 166 4.90 9.98 -8.33
N CYS A 167 3.89 9.68 -7.52
CA CYS A 167 2.98 8.57 -7.77
C CYS A 167 1.72 9.07 -8.46
N ASP A 168 1.64 8.78 -9.76
CA ASP A 168 0.45 9.05 -10.53
C ASP A 168 -0.55 7.91 -10.32
N PRO A 169 -1.85 8.20 -10.12
CA PRO A 169 -2.87 7.17 -10.25
C PRO A 169 -2.68 6.48 -11.59
N TRP A 170 -3.03 5.20 -11.68
CA TRP A 170 -3.32 4.60 -12.96
C TRP A 170 -4.42 5.45 -13.64
N GLY A 171 -4.00 6.39 -14.47
CA GLY A 171 -4.82 7.43 -15.07
C GLY A 171 -4.82 8.77 -14.31
N LEU A 172 -3.78 9.60 -14.46
CA LEU A 172 -3.95 11.06 -14.54
C LEU A 172 -3.77 11.52 -16.01
N PRO A 173 -4.54 12.52 -16.47
CA PRO A 173 -4.95 12.67 -17.87
C PRO A 173 -4.08 13.66 -18.65
N ASN A 174 -2.85 13.95 -18.22
CA ASN A 174 -2.02 14.98 -18.86
C ASN A 174 -0.68 14.49 -19.40
N SER A 175 -0.52 13.17 -19.55
CA SER A 175 0.34 12.59 -20.58
C SER A 175 -0.36 11.46 -21.34
N CYS A 176 -1.70 11.52 -21.42
CA CYS A 176 -2.40 10.94 -22.56
C CYS A 176 -2.41 12.00 -23.65
N GLY A 177 -1.73 11.76 -24.77
CA GLY A 177 -2.35 12.13 -26.04
C GLY A 177 -3.78 11.59 -25.99
N LEU A 178 -4.76 12.47 -26.17
CA LEU A 178 -6.21 12.24 -26.25
C LEU A 178 -6.65 10.80 -25.94
N VAL A 179 -7.54 10.56 -24.97
CA VAL A 179 -8.99 10.54 -25.27
C VAL A 179 -9.80 10.48 -23.97
N GLN A 180 -10.82 11.35 -23.87
CA GLN A 180 -11.98 11.13 -23.01
C GLN A 180 -12.65 9.81 -23.40
N GLY A 181 -12.64 8.83 -22.50
CA GLY A 181 -13.49 7.65 -22.59
C GLY A 181 -13.27 6.77 -23.81
N THR A 182 -12.05 6.31 -24.07
CA THR A 182 -11.85 5.30 -25.10
C THR A 182 -10.69 4.38 -24.77
N CYS A 183 -10.95 3.08 -24.67
CA CYS A 183 -9.89 2.09 -24.62
C CYS A 183 -9.09 2.07 -25.92
N GLY A 184 -7.86 2.61 -25.88
CA GLY A 184 -6.83 2.42 -26.89
C GLY A 184 -5.93 1.26 -26.51
N THR A 185 -5.99 0.19 -27.31
CA THR A 185 -5.03 -0.92 -27.47
C THR A 185 -4.49 -1.60 -26.21
N GLY A 186 -4.92 -2.84 -25.97
CA GLY A 186 -4.11 -3.82 -25.22
C GLY A 186 -4.48 -4.07 -23.75
N ARG A 187 -5.72 -3.82 -23.32
CA ARG A 187 -6.23 -4.37 -22.05
C ARG A 187 -7.32 -5.41 -22.32
N GLU A 188 -7.33 -6.46 -21.51
CA GLU A 188 -8.21 -7.63 -21.67
C GLU A 188 -9.62 -7.42 -21.10
N GLU A 189 -9.97 -6.21 -20.65
CA GLU A 189 -11.27 -5.92 -20.02
C GLU A 189 -11.71 -4.47 -20.30
N CYS A 190 -12.07 -4.16 -21.54
CA CYS A 190 -12.64 -2.86 -21.89
C CYS A 190 -14.17 -2.91 -21.98
N ILE A 191 -14.85 -1.90 -21.44
CA ILE A 191 -16.32 -1.85 -21.41
C ILE A 191 -16.87 -0.97 -22.55
N HIS A 192 -16.12 0.05 -22.98
CA HIS A 192 -16.51 0.93 -24.09
C HIS A 192 -15.31 1.30 -24.97
N CYS A 193 -15.49 1.14 -26.29
CA CYS A 193 -14.49 1.52 -27.29
C CYS A 193 -14.66 2.96 -27.79
N ALA A 194 -13.58 3.52 -28.35
CA ALA A 194 -13.58 4.79 -29.08
C ALA A 194 -14.60 4.83 -30.21
N ALA A 195 -15.03 6.05 -30.54
CA ALA A 195 -15.61 6.33 -31.84
C ALA A 195 -14.60 5.87 -32.92
N ASN A 196 -15.06 5.03 -33.86
CA ASN A 196 -14.28 4.33 -34.90
C ASN A 196 -13.57 3.03 -34.50
N PHE A 197 -13.72 2.55 -33.26
CA PHE A 197 -13.24 1.22 -32.87
C PHE A 197 -14.42 0.26 -32.68
N HIS A 198 -14.16 -1.01 -32.95
CA HIS A 198 -15.15 -2.06 -32.82
C HIS A 198 -14.88 -2.91 -31.57
N PHE A 199 -15.94 -3.28 -30.87
CA PHE A 199 -15.84 -4.15 -29.71
C PHE A 199 -15.89 -5.62 -30.11
N GLN A 200 -14.86 -6.39 -29.77
CA GLN A 200 -14.74 -7.83 -30.02
C GLN A 200 -14.08 -8.53 -28.82
N ASP A 201 -14.78 -9.48 -28.19
CA ASP A 201 -14.26 -10.32 -27.09
C ASP A 201 -13.46 -9.54 -26.03
N TRP A 202 -14.07 -8.49 -25.47
CA TRP A 202 -13.48 -7.60 -24.45
C TRP A 202 -12.30 -6.74 -24.92
N LYS A 203 -12.03 -6.71 -26.21
CA LYS A 203 -10.97 -5.93 -26.86
C LYS A 203 -11.57 -4.94 -27.87
N CYS A 204 -10.93 -3.79 -28.00
CA CYS A 204 -11.24 -2.80 -29.03
C CYS A 204 -10.32 -3.00 -30.22
N VAL A 205 -10.88 -3.34 -31.37
CA VAL A 205 -10.15 -3.60 -32.61
C VAL A 205 -10.49 -2.53 -33.66
N PRO A 206 -9.54 -2.13 -34.53
CA PRO A 206 -9.79 -1.13 -35.56
C PRO A 206 -10.72 -1.63 -36.68
N ALA A 207 -10.84 -2.95 -36.85
CA ALA A 207 -11.77 -3.60 -37.76
C ALA A 207 -12.14 -4.98 -37.20
N CYS A 208 -13.36 -5.45 -37.48
CA CYS A 208 -13.75 -6.82 -37.12
C CYS A 208 -12.90 -7.84 -37.87
N GLY A 209 -12.44 -8.88 -37.17
CA GLY A 209 -11.69 -9.97 -37.79
C GLY A 209 -12.54 -10.79 -38.78
N GLU A 210 -11.90 -11.70 -39.53
CA GLU A 210 -12.62 -12.58 -40.46
C GLU A 210 -13.68 -13.41 -39.73
N GLY A 211 -14.87 -13.54 -40.34
CA GLY A 211 -16.02 -14.19 -39.74
C GLY A 211 -16.84 -13.32 -38.80
N PHE A 212 -16.55 -12.01 -38.70
CA PHE A 212 -17.32 -11.04 -37.94
C PHE A 212 -17.75 -9.85 -38.79
N TYR A 213 -18.92 -9.28 -38.49
CA TYR A 213 -19.43 -8.06 -39.13
C TYR A 213 -19.76 -6.99 -38.08
N PRO A 214 -19.59 -5.71 -38.40
CA PRO A 214 -19.90 -4.62 -37.47
C PRO A 214 -21.41 -4.35 -37.44
N GLU A 215 -22.00 -4.37 -36.25
CA GLU A 215 -23.42 -4.03 -36.02
C GLU A 215 -23.53 -2.79 -35.13
N GLU A 216 -24.44 -1.88 -35.47
CA GLU A 216 -24.75 -0.68 -34.68
C GLU A 216 -25.82 -1.02 -33.64
N MET A 217 -25.50 -0.82 -32.36
CA MET A 217 -26.43 -1.05 -31.27
C MET A 217 -26.99 0.29 -30.75
N PRO A 218 -28.33 0.46 -30.70
CA PRO A 218 -28.91 1.68 -30.15
C PRO A 218 -28.47 1.90 -28.70
N GLY A 219 -27.84 3.05 -28.42
CA GLY A 219 -27.36 3.41 -27.09
C GLY A 219 -25.86 3.19 -26.83
N LEU A 220 -25.11 2.64 -27.79
CA LEU A 220 -23.64 2.56 -27.71
C LEU A 220 -22.97 3.52 -28.72
N PRO A 221 -21.89 4.21 -28.33
CA PRO A 221 -21.14 5.09 -29.24
C PRO A 221 -20.20 4.34 -30.22
N HIS A 222 -20.13 3.01 -30.12
CA HIS A 222 -19.23 2.17 -30.91
C HIS A 222 -19.98 0.96 -31.49
N LYS A 223 -19.45 0.42 -32.60
CA LYS A 223 -20.02 -0.76 -33.28
C LYS A 223 -19.53 -2.04 -32.61
N VAL A 224 -20.39 -3.04 -32.51
CA VAL A 224 -20.05 -4.35 -31.92
C VAL A 224 -19.83 -5.36 -33.03
N CYS A 225 -18.72 -6.10 -32.98
CA CYS A 225 -18.45 -7.18 -33.92
C CYS A 225 -19.29 -8.40 -33.55
N ARG A 226 -20.25 -8.76 -34.41
CA ARG A 226 -21.03 -9.99 -34.28
C ARG A 226 -20.49 -11.06 -35.23
N ARG A 227 -20.56 -12.33 -34.82
CA ARG A 227 -20.14 -13.45 -35.65
C ARG A 227 -21.09 -13.66 -36.84
N CYS A 228 -20.54 -14.04 -37.98
CA CYS A 228 -21.28 -14.56 -39.12
C CYS A 228 -21.77 -16.00 -38.85
N ASP A 229 -22.66 -16.50 -39.71
CA ASP A 229 -23.07 -17.90 -39.72
C ASP A 229 -21.85 -18.82 -39.98
N GLU A 230 -21.89 -20.05 -39.47
CA GLU A 230 -20.71 -20.95 -39.49
C GLU A 230 -20.19 -21.26 -40.89
N SER A 231 -21.09 -21.29 -41.86
CA SER A 231 -20.81 -21.51 -43.28
C SER A 231 -20.10 -20.32 -43.94
N CYS A 232 -20.10 -19.16 -43.30
CA CYS A 232 -19.66 -17.89 -43.86
C CYS A 232 -18.29 -17.47 -43.32
N LEU A 233 -17.41 -17.04 -44.23
CA LEU A 233 -16.09 -16.47 -43.93
C LEU A 233 -16.15 -14.93 -43.80
N SER A 234 -16.97 -14.26 -44.63
CA SER A 234 -17.18 -12.81 -44.54
C SER A 234 -18.64 -12.47 -44.82
N CYS A 235 -19.28 -11.73 -43.93
CA CYS A 235 -20.68 -11.31 -44.08
C CYS A 235 -20.84 -9.80 -43.93
N GLU A 236 -21.89 -9.24 -44.52
CA GLU A 236 -22.14 -7.79 -44.54
C GLU A 236 -23.60 -7.48 -44.20
N GLY A 237 -23.81 -6.63 -43.19
CA GLY A 237 -25.14 -6.17 -42.75
C GLY A 237 -25.97 -7.20 -41.97
N SER A 238 -25.75 -8.51 -42.17
CA SER A 238 -26.42 -9.57 -41.40
C SER A 238 -25.61 -10.87 -41.42
N SER A 239 -25.75 -11.68 -40.36
CA SER A 239 -25.12 -13.01 -40.22
C SER A 239 -25.34 -13.94 -41.44
N ARG A 240 -26.47 -13.77 -42.14
CA ARG A 240 -26.89 -14.59 -43.28
C ARG A 240 -26.47 -14.03 -44.64
N ASN A 241 -25.99 -12.79 -44.69
CA ASN A 241 -25.67 -12.10 -45.93
C ASN A 241 -24.17 -12.22 -46.19
N CYS A 242 -23.79 -13.40 -46.66
CA CYS A 242 -22.42 -13.80 -46.85
C CYS A 242 -21.87 -13.37 -48.21
N SER A 243 -20.66 -12.84 -48.24
CA SER A 243 -19.91 -12.50 -49.46
C SER A 243 -18.85 -13.55 -49.82
N ARG A 244 -18.34 -14.29 -48.83
CA ARG A 244 -17.35 -15.37 -49.00
C ARG A 244 -17.64 -16.55 -48.10
N CYS A 245 -17.70 -17.75 -48.65
CA CYS A 245 -17.95 -18.98 -47.90
C CYS A 245 -16.65 -19.64 -47.41
N LYS A 246 -16.75 -20.40 -46.32
CA LYS A 246 -15.65 -21.28 -45.88
C LYS A 246 -15.45 -22.44 -46.88
N THR A 247 -14.27 -23.04 -46.86
CA THR A 247 -13.91 -24.18 -47.72
C THR A 247 -14.93 -25.33 -47.57
N GLY A 248 -15.52 -25.79 -48.68
CA GLY A 248 -16.56 -26.84 -48.67
C GLY A 248 -18.01 -26.32 -48.84
N PHE A 249 -18.20 -25.01 -48.86
CA PHE A 249 -19.50 -24.36 -49.08
C PHE A 249 -19.48 -23.55 -50.38
N THR A 250 -20.58 -23.57 -51.13
CA THR A 250 -20.79 -22.77 -52.34
C THR A 250 -21.69 -21.57 -52.05
N LEU A 251 -21.33 -20.41 -52.62
CA LEU A 251 -22.09 -19.17 -52.46
C LEU A 251 -23.28 -19.18 -53.44
N LEU A 252 -24.50 -19.21 -52.90
CA LEU A 252 -25.74 -19.15 -53.68
C LEU A 252 -26.52 -17.90 -53.29
N GLY A 253 -26.39 -16.86 -54.11
CA GLY A 253 -26.92 -15.54 -53.78
C GLY A 253 -26.14 -14.94 -52.63
N THR A 254 -26.72 -14.95 -51.43
CA THR A 254 -26.12 -14.41 -50.21
C THR A 254 -25.91 -15.45 -49.12
N THR A 255 -26.29 -16.72 -49.35
CA THR A 255 -26.14 -17.80 -48.38
C THR A 255 -25.11 -18.82 -48.84
N CYS A 256 -24.35 -19.34 -47.87
CA CYS A 256 -23.35 -20.38 -48.09
C CYS A 256 -23.93 -21.76 -47.77
N ILE A 257 -24.00 -22.60 -48.80
CA ILE A 257 -24.66 -23.91 -48.72
C ILE A 257 -23.59 -25.00 -48.91
N THR A 258 -23.69 -26.11 -48.16
CA THR A 258 -22.73 -27.22 -48.27
C THR A 258 -22.84 -27.93 -49.62
N ASN A 259 -21.71 -28.45 -50.13
CA ASN A 259 -21.70 -29.35 -51.28
C ASN A 259 -22.42 -30.70 -51.04
N HIS A 260 -22.92 -31.00 -49.84
CA HIS A 260 -23.70 -32.21 -49.55
C HIS A 260 -25.21 -32.00 -49.64
N THR A 261 -25.69 -30.76 -49.49
CA THR A 261 -27.10 -30.40 -49.79
C THR A 261 -27.34 -30.18 -51.28
N CYS A 262 -26.28 -29.92 -52.03
CA CYS A 262 -26.27 -29.96 -53.50
C CYS A 262 -25.13 -30.86 -53.97
N SER A 263 -24.96 -32.02 -53.32
CA SER A 263 -24.18 -33.09 -53.95
C SER A 263 -25.00 -33.48 -55.15
N ASN A 264 -24.33 -33.59 -56.30
CA ASN A 264 -24.85 -34.18 -57.52
C ASN A 264 -25.99 -35.15 -57.18
N ALA A 265 -27.23 -34.67 -57.33
CA ALA A 265 -28.29 -35.57 -57.67
C ALA A 265 -27.71 -36.39 -58.80
N ASP A 266 -27.60 -37.72 -58.64
CA ASP A 266 -27.27 -38.62 -59.75
C ASP A 266 -27.93 -38.06 -61.02
N GLU A 267 -27.28 -38.09 -62.18
CA GLU A 267 -27.88 -37.54 -63.43
C GLU A 267 -29.36 -37.95 -63.58
N MET A 268 -29.71 -39.17 -63.13
CA MET A 268 -31.07 -39.70 -63.04
C MET A 268 -32.05 -38.91 -62.15
N PHE A 269 -31.62 -38.32 -61.03
CA PHE A 269 -32.47 -37.49 -60.17
C PHE A 269 -32.69 -36.09 -60.74
N CYS A 270 -31.69 -35.43 -61.34
CA CYS A 270 -31.94 -34.17 -62.05
C CYS A 270 -32.87 -34.41 -63.27
N GLU A 271 -32.71 -35.50 -64.02
CA GLU A 271 -33.60 -35.93 -65.11
C GLU A 271 -35.05 -36.18 -64.64
N MET A 272 -35.23 -36.87 -63.50
CA MET A 272 -36.56 -37.11 -62.92
C MET A 272 -37.24 -35.80 -62.48
N VAL A 273 -36.47 -34.87 -61.91
CA VAL A 273 -36.96 -33.56 -61.46
C VAL A 273 -37.35 -32.67 -62.65
N LYS A 274 -36.57 -32.69 -63.74
CA LYS A 274 -36.89 -32.00 -65.00
C LYS A 274 -38.13 -32.58 -65.69
N SER A 275 -38.19 -33.89 -65.86
CA SER A 275 -39.30 -34.58 -66.56
C SER A 275 -40.65 -34.41 -65.86
N ASN A 276 -40.66 -34.32 -64.52
CA ASN A 276 -41.89 -34.14 -63.73
C ASN A 276 -42.21 -32.67 -63.39
N ARG A 277 -41.44 -31.68 -63.91
CA ARG A 277 -41.61 -30.24 -63.65
C ARG A 277 -41.75 -29.89 -62.17
N LEU A 278 -41.04 -30.61 -61.31
CA LEU A 278 -41.23 -30.49 -59.85
C LEU A 278 -40.81 -29.09 -59.36
N CYS A 279 -39.87 -28.42 -60.03
CA CYS A 279 -39.44 -27.07 -59.71
C CYS A 279 -40.46 -25.96 -60.07
N GLU A 280 -41.50 -26.27 -60.86
CA GLU A 280 -42.59 -25.31 -61.15
C GLU A 280 -43.67 -25.30 -60.04
N ARG A 281 -43.63 -26.30 -59.14
CA ARG A 281 -44.59 -26.40 -58.03
C ARG A 281 -44.02 -25.69 -56.80
N LYS A 282 -44.79 -24.74 -56.26
CA LYS A 282 -44.42 -23.90 -55.09
C LYS A 282 -43.88 -24.69 -53.89
N LEU A 283 -44.30 -25.94 -53.70
CA LEU A 283 -43.89 -26.78 -52.57
C LEU A 283 -42.46 -27.34 -52.71
N PHE A 284 -41.99 -27.58 -53.93
CA PHE A 284 -40.77 -28.33 -54.18
C PHE A 284 -39.61 -27.48 -54.70
N ILE A 285 -39.86 -26.20 -54.98
CA ILE A 285 -38.85 -25.25 -55.47
C ILE A 285 -37.66 -25.09 -54.51
N GLN A 286 -37.86 -25.26 -53.20
CA GLN A 286 -36.81 -25.16 -52.18
C GLN A 286 -35.81 -26.32 -52.23
N PHE A 287 -36.16 -27.42 -52.91
CA PHE A 287 -35.30 -28.59 -53.07
C PHE A 287 -34.58 -28.62 -54.43
N CYS A 288 -34.84 -27.64 -55.31
CA CYS A 288 -34.20 -27.55 -56.61
C CYS A 288 -32.94 -26.67 -56.56
N CYS A 289 -31.78 -27.26 -56.87
CA CYS A 289 -30.55 -26.48 -57.09
C CYS A 289 -30.53 -25.82 -58.48
N ARG A 290 -29.82 -24.68 -58.59
CA ARG A 290 -29.64 -23.95 -59.87
C ARG A 290 -28.87 -24.75 -60.92
N THR A 291 -28.07 -25.73 -60.52
CA THR A 291 -27.35 -26.67 -61.40
C THR A 291 -28.27 -27.59 -62.19
N CYS A 292 -29.37 -28.13 -61.62
CA CYS A 292 -30.36 -28.90 -62.40
C CYS A 292 -31.20 -28.00 -63.34
N LEU A 293 -31.22 -26.68 -63.13
CA LEU A 293 -31.95 -25.70 -63.97
C LEU A 293 -31.11 -25.11 -65.12
N LEU A 294 -29.78 -25.11 -65.00
CA LEU A 294 -28.84 -24.46 -65.94
C LEU A 294 -28.04 -25.42 -66.83
N ALA A 295 -28.01 -26.73 -66.54
CA ALA A 295 -27.55 -27.70 -67.53
C ALA A 295 -28.64 -27.78 -68.61
N GLY A 296 -28.41 -27.15 -69.76
CA GLY A 296 -29.22 -27.35 -70.96
C GLY A 296 -29.29 -28.83 -71.30
#